data_AF-A0A0F0HBY8-F1
#
_entry.id   AF-A0A0F0HBY8-F1
#
_cell.length_a   1.000
_cell.length_b   1.000
_cell.length_c   1.000
_cell.angle_alpha   90.00
_cell.angle_beta   90.00
_cell.angle_gamma   90.00
#
_symmetry.space_group_name_H-M   'P 1'
#
loop_
_entity.id
_entity.type
_entity.pdbx_description
1 polymer ?
#
loop_
_entity_poly.entity_id
_entity_poly.type
_entity_poly.pdbx_seq_one_letter_code
_entity_poly.pdbx_strand_id
1 'polypeptide(L)'
;MRKLTAVMVGCLVLTGCAASWQGDEVRYRIKAVDNSTPTEYFELELAGSAPKGALDAADMAREFVQPSDVSGGAAAGDEVLCLVEQKKGSAIGDSHVVTRVKSCKKA
;
A
#
# COMPACT_ATOMS: atom_id res chain seq x y z
N MET A 1 -43.45 -36.40 -4.43
CA MET A 1 -43.00 -36.71 -3.06
C MET A 1 -41.55 -37.17 -3.11
N ARG A 2 -40.71 -36.53 -2.29
CA ARG A 2 -39.39 -37.00 -1.80
C ARG A 2 -38.25 -37.06 -2.83
N LYS A 3 -37.02 -36.64 -2.54
CA LYS A 3 -36.34 -35.87 -1.47
C LYS A 3 -34.85 -35.86 -1.91
N LEU A 4 -34.05 -34.98 -1.30
CA LEU A 4 -32.57 -34.99 -1.22
C LEU A 4 -31.83 -34.03 -2.16
N THR A 5 -31.90 -32.76 -1.76
CA THR A 5 -30.74 -31.99 -1.28
C THR A 5 -29.47 -32.83 -1.05
N ALA A 6 -28.41 -32.53 -1.79
CA ALA A 6 -27.02 -32.88 -1.45
C ALA A 6 -26.14 -31.68 -1.86
N VAL A 7 -26.04 -30.69 -0.96
CA VAL A 7 -24.87 -30.43 -0.12
C VAL A 7 -23.83 -29.63 -0.90
N MET A 8 -23.89 -28.31 -0.66
CA MET A 8 -22.78 -27.37 -0.80
C MET A 8 -21.57 -27.97 -0.09
N VAL A 9 -20.67 -28.58 -0.85
CA VAL A 9 -19.30 -28.79 -0.41
C VAL A 9 -18.64 -27.43 -0.48
N GLY A 10 -18.54 -26.82 0.70
CA GLY A 10 -18.00 -25.49 0.89
C GLY A 10 -16.62 -25.38 0.26
N CYS A 11 -16.51 -24.48 -0.71
CA CYS A 11 -15.25 -23.78 -0.93
C CYS A 11 -15.00 -22.90 0.30
N LEU A 12 -14.48 -23.51 1.37
CA LEU A 12 -13.64 -22.82 2.34
C LEU A 12 -12.39 -22.40 1.59
N VAL A 13 -12.51 -21.34 0.80
CA VAL A 13 -11.35 -20.52 0.46
C VAL A 13 -10.97 -19.90 1.79
N LEU A 14 -10.03 -20.55 2.49
CA LEU A 14 -9.22 -19.94 3.52
C LEU A 14 -8.48 -18.77 2.85
N THR A 15 -9.18 -17.66 2.64
CA THR A 15 -8.53 -16.36 2.51
C THR A 15 -7.93 -16.10 3.88
N GLY A 16 -6.74 -16.65 4.10
CA GLY A 16 -5.97 -16.38 5.29
C GLY A 16 -5.89 -14.88 5.45
N CYS A 17 -6.26 -14.39 6.63
CA CYS A 17 -5.98 -13.02 7.02
C CYS A 17 -4.46 -12.84 6.92
N ALA A 18 -3.98 -12.30 5.81
CA ALA A 18 -2.56 -12.07 5.61
C ALA A 18 -2.11 -11.05 6.64
N ALA A 19 -1.18 -11.43 7.51
CA ALA A 19 -0.60 -10.52 8.51
C ALA A 19 0.37 -9.52 7.86
N SER A 20 0.80 -9.77 6.63
CA SER A 20 1.67 -8.90 5.86
C SER A 20 1.26 -8.92 4.40
N TRP A 21 1.31 -7.76 3.75
CA TRP A 21 1.26 -7.62 2.32
C TRP A 21 2.59 -7.01 1.86
N GLN A 22 3.16 -7.59 0.83
CA GLN A 22 4.35 -7.09 0.16
C GLN A 22 4.03 -7.18 -1.31
N GLY A 23 3.85 -6.03 -1.95
CA GLY A 23 3.45 -5.97 -3.33
C GLY A 23 4.38 -5.14 -4.17
N ASP A 24 4.19 -5.32 -5.46
CA ASP A 24 4.93 -4.79 -6.60
C ASP A 24 5.16 -3.26 -6.55
N GLU A 25 5.82 -2.74 -7.58
CA GLU A 25 5.96 -1.30 -7.79
C GLU A 25 4.59 -0.60 -7.83
N VAL A 26 4.25 0.10 -6.75
CA VAL A 26 3.05 0.92 -6.61
C VAL A 26 3.31 2.28 -7.23
N ARG A 27 2.39 2.73 -8.08
CA ARG A 27 2.49 4.01 -8.76
C ARG A 27 1.89 5.12 -7.91
N TYR A 28 2.69 6.15 -7.66
CA TYR A 28 2.27 7.36 -6.99
C TYR A 28 2.52 8.58 -7.89
N ARG A 29 1.74 9.63 -7.72
CA ARG A 29 2.04 10.96 -8.23
C ARG A 29 2.62 11.81 -7.11
N ILE A 30 3.72 12.52 -7.38
CA ILE A 30 4.21 13.56 -6.47
C ILE A 30 3.26 14.75 -6.58
N LYS A 31 2.42 14.93 -5.57
CA LYS A 31 1.42 15.99 -5.55
C LYS A 31 2.06 17.35 -5.25
N ALA A 32 2.93 17.37 -4.25
CA ALA A 32 3.55 18.58 -3.76
C ALA A 32 4.88 18.25 -3.06
N VAL A 33 5.63 19.30 -2.82
CA VAL A 33 6.78 19.28 -1.91
C VAL A 33 6.33 19.91 -0.60
N ASP A 34 6.39 19.15 0.49
CA ASP A 34 6.19 19.64 1.85
C ASP A 34 7.54 20.06 2.44
N ASN A 35 7.66 21.34 2.72
CA ASN A 35 8.81 21.98 3.36
C ASN A 35 8.44 22.68 4.67
N SER A 36 7.32 22.28 5.29
CA SER A 36 6.85 22.84 6.57
C SER A 36 7.76 22.47 7.75
N THR A 37 8.63 21.46 7.57
CA THR A 37 9.65 21.06 8.53
C THR A 37 11.06 21.31 7.94
N PRO A 38 12.13 21.28 8.75
CA PRO A 38 13.50 21.35 8.24
C PRO A 38 13.88 20.22 7.27
N THR A 39 13.11 19.13 7.25
CA THR A 39 13.24 18.04 6.28
C THR A 39 12.18 18.20 5.20
N GLU A 40 12.62 18.16 3.93
CA GLU A 40 11.74 18.21 2.77
C GLU A 40 11.17 16.82 2.48
N TYR A 41 9.88 16.77 2.17
CA TYR A 41 9.18 15.55 1.78
C TYR A 41 8.41 15.75 0.48
N PHE A 42 8.37 14.72 -0.35
CA PHE A 42 7.36 14.60 -1.40
C PHE A 42 6.08 14.05 -0.81
N GLU A 43 4.98 14.79 -0.98
CA GLU A 43 3.63 14.28 -0.74
C GLU A 43 3.22 13.43 -1.94
N LEU A 44 3.08 12.12 -1.70
CA LEU A 44 2.69 11.14 -2.71
C LEU A 44 1.17 10.92 -2.65
N GLU A 45 0.53 10.88 -3.80
CA GLU A 45 -0.87 10.50 -3.95
C GLU A 45 -0.96 9.24 -4.83
N LEU A 46 -1.69 8.22 -4.38
CA LEU A 46 -1.78 6.96 -5.10
C LEU A 46 -2.37 7.18 -6.51
N ALA A 47 -1.66 6.72 -7.53
CA ALA A 47 -2.12 6.80 -8.90
C ALA A 47 -3.04 5.61 -9.23
N GLY A 48 -4.34 5.82 -9.09
CA GLY A 48 -5.36 4.81 -9.36
C GLY A 48 -5.88 4.13 -8.09
N SER A 49 -6.21 2.84 -8.18
CA SER A 49 -6.76 2.08 -7.05
C SER A 49 -5.67 1.35 -6.27
N ALA A 50 -5.90 1.14 -4.98
CA ALA A 50 -5.01 0.34 -4.14
C ALA A 50 -4.80 -1.06 -4.73
N PRO A 51 -3.56 -1.60 -4.69
CA PRO A 51 -3.29 -2.96 -5.15
C PRO A 51 -4.18 -3.98 -4.45
N LYS A 52 -4.53 -5.04 -5.18
CA LYS A 52 -5.32 -6.13 -4.60
C LYS A 52 -4.54 -6.78 -3.45
N GLY A 53 -5.24 -6.99 -2.33
CA GLY A 53 -4.67 -7.63 -1.15
C GLY A 53 -3.93 -6.69 -0.20
N ALA A 54 -3.85 -5.38 -0.50
CA ALA A 54 -3.44 -4.37 0.47
C ALA A 54 -4.25 -4.52 1.76
N LEU A 55 -3.55 -4.46 2.89
CA LEU A 55 -4.15 -4.64 4.22
C LEU A 55 -4.94 -3.41 4.64
N ASP A 56 -4.47 -2.22 4.26
CA ASP A 56 -5.16 -0.95 4.46
C ASP A 56 -5.02 -0.07 3.21
N ALA A 57 -6.06 -0.05 2.39
CA ALA A 57 -6.08 0.74 1.17
C ALA A 57 -6.15 2.25 1.43
N ALA A 58 -6.69 2.68 2.57
CA ALA A 58 -6.81 4.09 2.92
C ALA A 58 -5.46 4.65 3.36
N ASP A 59 -4.68 3.87 4.11
CA ASP A 59 -3.32 4.24 4.52
C ASP A 59 -2.41 4.45 3.30
N MET A 60 -2.53 3.61 2.26
CA MET A 60 -1.76 3.76 1.02
C MET A 60 -2.16 4.95 0.15
N ALA A 61 -3.28 5.63 0.42
CA ALA A 61 -3.79 6.70 -0.45
C ALA A 61 -2.86 7.91 -0.49
N ARG A 62 -2.14 8.17 0.62
CA ARG A 62 -1.19 9.27 0.75
C ARG A 62 0.02 8.84 1.57
N GLU A 63 1.20 9.10 1.02
CA GLU A 63 2.47 8.75 1.66
C GLU A 63 3.45 9.93 1.58
N PHE A 64 4.48 9.90 2.43
CA PHE A 64 5.54 10.89 2.42
C PHE A 64 6.89 10.21 2.28
N VAL A 65 7.70 10.68 1.33
CA VAL A 65 9.07 10.19 1.12
C VAL A 65 10.03 11.36 1.00
N GLN A 66 11.27 11.19 1.43
CA GLN A 66 12.27 12.23 1.21
C GLN A 66 12.69 12.23 -0.26
N PRO A 67 12.95 13.38 -0.87
CA PRO A 67 13.43 13.46 -2.26
C PRO A 67 14.69 12.62 -2.52
N SER A 68 15.56 12.46 -1.51
CA SER A 68 16.77 11.62 -1.59
C SER A 68 16.48 10.13 -1.73
N ASP A 69 15.29 9.67 -1.34
CA ASP A 69 14.86 8.27 -1.47
C ASP A 69 14.23 7.98 -2.85
N VAL A 70 14.13 9.01 -3.70
CA VAL A 70 13.59 8.91 -5.06
C VAL A 70 14.71 9.06 -6.09
N SER A 71 14.97 7.98 -6.81
CA SER A 71 15.94 7.97 -7.91
C SER A 71 15.35 8.55 -9.21
N GLY A 72 16.20 9.15 -10.05
CA GLY A 72 15.82 9.61 -11.39
C GLY A 72 15.36 11.08 -11.49
N GLY A 73 15.57 11.90 -10.45
CA GLY A 73 15.32 13.35 -10.51
C GLY A 73 13.85 13.71 -10.67
N ALA A 74 12.97 13.06 -9.90
CA ALA A 74 11.54 13.35 -9.89
C ALA A 74 11.23 14.68 -9.19
N ALA A 75 10.16 15.33 -9.61
CA ALA A 75 9.65 16.58 -9.06
C ALA A 75 8.11 16.55 -8.93
N ALA A 76 7.53 17.56 -8.30
CA ALA A 76 6.08 17.70 -8.23
C ALA A 76 5.43 17.63 -9.62
N GLY A 77 4.38 16.83 -9.74
CA GLY A 77 3.69 16.51 -10.98
C GLY A 77 4.15 15.21 -11.64
N ASP A 78 5.35 14.71 -11.31
CA ASP A 78 5.84 13.43 -11.85
C ASP A 78 5.15 12.24 -11.18
N GLU A 79 5.14 11.11 -11.91
CA GLU A 79 4.81 9.81 -11.34
C GLU A 79 6.08 9.06 -10.94
N VAL A 80 5.97 8.31 -9.85
CA VAL A 80 7.03 7.47 -9.32
C VAL A 80 6.50 6.07 -9.07
N LEU A 81 7.38 5.09 -9.22
CA LEU A 81 7.16 3.70 -8.90
C LEU A 81 7.92 3.39 -7.61
N CYS A 82 7.21 2.97 -6.58
CA CYS A 82 7.78 2.69 -5.26
C CYS A 82 7.44 1.26 -4.83
N LEU A 83 8.37 0.60 -4.15
CA LEU A 83 8.09 -0.67 -3.48
C LEU A 83 7.33 -0.38 -2.18
N VAL A 84 6.22 -1.06 -1.93
CA VAL A 84 5.41 -0.83 -0.74
C VAL A 84 5.21 -2.12 0.05
N GLU A 85 5.39 -2.04 1.35
CA GLU A 85 5.12 -3.11 2.31
C GLU A 85 4.08 -2.64 3.32
N GLN A 86 3.10 -3.50 3.60
CA GLN A 86 2.18 -3.31 4.71
C GLN A 86 2.34 -4.46 5.69
N LYS A 87 2.47 -4.14 6.97
CA LYS A 87 2.50 -5.14 8.05
C LYS A 87 1.42 -4.82 9.06
N LYS A 88 0.56 -5.80 9.33
CA LYS A 88 -0.35 -5.74 10.47
C LYS A 88 0.45 -6.01 11.73
N GLY A 89 0.32 -5.13 12.71
CA GLY A 89 0.91 -5.33 14.01
C GLY A 89 0.28 -6.51 14.78
N SER A 90 0.73 -6.74 16.02
CA SER A 90 0.33 -7.90 16.81
C SER A 90 -0.85 -7.60 17.74
N ALA A 91 -1.66 -8.63 18.06
CA ALA A 91 -2.79 -8.50 18.98
C ALA A 91 -2.39 -8.20 20.44
N ILE A 92 -1.12 -8.33 20.80
CA ILE A 92 -0.59 -8.08 22.15
C ILE A 92 0.15 -6.71 22.19
N GLY A 93 0.06 -5.92 21.12
CA GLY A 93 0.68 -4.59 21.01
C GLY A 93 -0.10 -3.68 20.08
N ASP A 94 0.61 -2.97 19.21
CA ASP A 94 -0.04 -2.19 18.14
C ASP A 94 -0.68 -3.14 17.13
N SER A 95 -1.99 -3.00 16.90
CA SER A 95 -2.77 -3.81 15.95
C SER A 95 -3.00 -3.12 14.61
N HIS A 96 -2.52 -1.89 14.46
CA HIS A 96 -2.63 -1.10 13.25
C HIS A 96 -1.78 -1.69 12.12
N VAL A 97 -2.22 -1.43 10.89
CA VAL A 97 -1.42 -1.69 9.70
C VAL A 97 -0.40 -0.56 9.58
N VAL A 98 0.85 -0.92 9.32
CA VAL A 98 1.93 0.03 9.05
C VAL A 98 2.33 -0.11 7.59
N THR A 99 2.17 0.96 6.83
CA THR A 99 2.69 1.06 5.45
C THR A 99 4.13 1.57 5.47
N ARG A 100 4.96 1.00 4.60
CA ARG A 100 6.34 1.39 4.38
C ARG A 100 6.61 1.50 2.89
N VAL A 101 6.88 2.71 2.45
CA VAL A 101 7.36 3.00 1.10
C VAL A 101 8.87 2.84 1.07
N LYS A 102 9.40 2.14 0.07
CA LYS A 102 10.81 1.87 -0.13
C LYS A 102 11.19 2.09 -1.59
N SER A 103 12.41 2.55 -1.81
CA SER A 103 13.08 2.56 -3.12
C SER A 103 12.17 3.07 -4.25
N CYS A 104 11.95 4.38 -4.28
CA CYS A 104 11.17 5.00 -5.34
C CYS A 104 12.06 5.34 -6.54
N LYS A 105 11.49 5.27 -7.74
CA LYS A 105 12.11 5.75 -8.99
C LYS A 105 11.10 6.53 -9.82
N LYS A 106 11.57 7.54 -10.55
CA LYS A 106 10.75 8.21 -11.57
C LYS A 106 10.23 7.18 -12.59
N ALA A 107 8.93 7.21 -12.85
CA ALA A 107 8.22 6.25 -13.70
C ALA A 107 8.38 6.52 -15.19
#